data_AF-A0A945MS69-F1
#
_entry.id   AF-A0A945MS69-F1
#
_cell.length_a   1.000
_cell.length_b   1.000
_cell.length_c   1.000
_cell.angle_alpha   90.00
_cell.angle_beta   90.00
_cell.angle_gamma   90.00
#
_symmetry.space_group_name_H-M   'P 1'
#
loop_
_entity.id
_entity.type
_entity.pdbx_description
1 polymer ?
#
loop_
_entity_poly.entity_id
_entity_poly.type
_entity_poly.pdbx_seq_one_letter_code
_entity_poly.pdbx_strand_id
1 'polypeptide(L)'
;MSIAFFVAGRYLRSKQREGFVSVIAYMAVGGVILGVAALVIILSVTNGFAGEIKSRLIGMNAHVNIRRFDGGPIEDWRPLIEKLQGFAEVVGVAPVVDSKVIIASQRDRSRVDGIPIWGIDPETFPAVSDLPKHLQYANPEGEILLGELEELNKRGIILGEHLARRLQVGPGFDVLLVTVRNLDVDGAVMDGLAPRPWSFLVTDHFESGMYQYDDNYAFIHIEDAQRI
;
A
#
# COMPACT_ATOMS: atom_id res chain seq x y z
N MET A 1 27.01 27.53 -45.77
CA MET A 1 26.11 26.35 -45.86
C MET A 1 26.62 25.44 -46.95
N SER A 2 26.82 24.14 -46.70
CA SER A 2 27.46 23.26 -47.68
C SER A 2 26.52 23.01 -48.87
N ILE A 3 27.08 23.10 -50.09
CA ILE A 3 26.36 22.86 -51.35
C ILE A 3 25.64 21.50 -51.34
N ALA A 4 26.19 20.52 -50.62
CA ALA A 4 25.63 19.18 -50.48
C ALA A 4 24.20 19.18 -49.88
N PHE A 5 23.93 19.93 -48.80
CA PHE A 5 22.59 20.01 -48.22
C PHE A 5 21.58 20.71 -49.17
N PHE A 6 22.04 21.71 -49.92
CA PHE A 6 21.21 22.42 -50.91
C PHE A 6 20.80 21.49 -52.07
N VAL A 7 21.75 20.72 -52.59
CA VAL A 7 21.50 19.74 -53.67
C VAL A 7 20.61 18.60 -53.18
N ALA A 8 20.87 18.04 -51.99
CA ALA A 8 20.06 16.96 -51.41
C ALA A 8 18.61 17.38 -51.16
N GLY A 9 18.39 18.56 -50.56
CA GLY A 9 17.03 19.08 -50.32
C GLY A 9 16.26 19.37 -51.60
N ARG A 10 16.93 19.83 -52.66
CA ARG A 10 16.31 20.04 -53.98
C ARG A 10 15.91 18.70 -54.61
N TYR A 11 16.72 17.66 -54.48
CA TYR A 11 16.38 16.32 -54.98
C TYR A 11 15.19 15.68 -54.23
N LEU A 12 15.14 15.82 -52.91
CA LEU A 12 14.01 15.36 -52.09
C LEU A 12 12.67 16.05 -52.43
N ARG A 13 12.73 17.32 -52.82
CA ARG A 13 11.55 18.19 -53.04
C ARG A 13 11.18 18.37 -54.53
N SER A 14 12.03 17.91 -55.45
CA SER A 14 11.84 18.12 -56.90
C SER A 14 10.71 17.26 -57.46
N LYS A 15 9.79 17.91 -58.18
CA LYS A 15 8.58 17.35 -58.80
C LYS A 15 8.71 17.06 -60.31
N GLN A 16 9.91 17.05 -60.89
CA GLN A 16 10.06 16.91 -62.35
C GLN A 16 10.16 15.45 -62.81
N ARG A 17 9.29 15.09 -63.76
CA ARG A 17 9.23 13.92 -64.69
C ARG A 17 9.48 12.49 -64.16
N GLU A 18 10.22 12.30 -63.08
CA GLU A 18 10.49 11.02 -62.41
C GLU A 18 9.93 11.02 -60.98
N GLY A 19 8.62 11.21 -60.83
CA GLY A 19 7.94 11.22 -59.51
C GLY A 19 8.16 9.94 -58.68
N PHE A 20 8.59 8.84 -59.31
CA PHE A 20 8.87 7.55 -58.70
C PHE A 20 9.98 7.63 -57.62
N VAL A 21 11.03 8.41 -57.87
CA VAL A 21 12.17 8.55 -56.92
C VAL A 21 11.74 9.28 -55.64
N SER A 22 10.87 10.28 -55.78
CA SER A 22 10.35 11.04 -54.63
C SER A 22 9.42 10.16 -53.75
N VAL A 23 8.60 9.29 -54.36
CA VAL A 23 7.72 8.36 -53.63
C VAL A 23 8.52 7.36 -52.80
N ILE A 24 9.58 6.77 -53.36
CA ILE A 24 10.43 5.82 -52.63
C ILE A 24 11.11 6.50 -51.44
N ALA A 25 11.60 7.73 -51.61
CA ALA A 25 12.21 8.50 -50.54
C ALA A 25 11.21 8.78 -49.39
N TYR A 26 9.96 9.14 -49.70
CA TYR A 26 8.92 9.31 -48.68
C TYR A 26 8.57 8.00 -47.97
N MET A 27 8.49 6.87 -48.67
CA MET A 27 8.26 5.57 -48.03
C MET A 27 9.41 5.17 -47.11
N ALA A 28 10.67 5.40 -47.52
CA ALA A 28 11.85 5.12 -46.71
C ALA A 28 11.86 5.98 -45.44
N VAL A 29 11.65 7.30 -45.57
CA VAL A 29 11.56 8.22 -44.42
C VAL A 29 10.38 7.86 -43.52
N GLY A 30 9.22 7.53 -44.09
CA GLY A 30 8.04 7.09 -43.34
C GLY A 30 8.29 5.81 -42.56
N GLY A 31 8.99 4.83 -43.14
CA GLY A 31 9.39 3.59 -42.47
C GLY A 31 10.34 3.84 -41.30
N VAL A 32 11.32 4.73 -41.47
CA VAL A 32 12.23 5.12 -40.37
C VAL A 32 11.48 5.84 -39.26
N ILE A 33 10.59 6.78 -39.60
CA ILE A 33 9.75 7.49 -38.62
C ILE A 33 8.90 6.49 -37.84
N LEU A 34 8.23 5.55 -38.51
CA LEU A 34 7.41 4.53 -37.86
C LEU A 34 8.24 3.61 -36.97
N GLY A 35 9.40 3.15 -37.43
CA GLY A 35 10.28 2.27 -36.64
C GLY A 35 10.82 2.95 -35.39
N VAL A 36 11.30 4.19 -35.52
CA VAL A 36 11.80 4.98 -34.39
C VAL A 36 10.66 5.33 -33.43
N ALA A 37 9.49 5.74 -33.94
CA ALA A 37 8.33 6.05 -33.12
C ALA A 37 7.88 4.83 -32.31
N ALA A 38 7.78 3.64 -32.94
CA ALA A 38 7.43 2.41 -32.25
C ALA A 38 8.43 2.07 -31.13
N LEU A 39 9.73 2.19 -31.41
CA LEU A 39 10.77 1.93 -30.41
C LEU A 39 10.68 2.90 -29.23
N VAL A 40 10.50 4.20 -29.50
CA VAL A 40 10.36 5.23 -28.47
C VAL A 40 9.11 5.01 -27.62
N ILE A 41 7.98 4.67 -28.23
CA ILE A 41 6.74 4.37 -27.51
C ILE A 41 6.95 3.16 -26.59
N ILE A 42 7.51 2.06 -27.09
CA ILE A 42 7.73 0.85 -26.28
C ILE A 42 8.66 1.15 -25.10
N LEU A 43 9.75 1.87 -25.34
CA LEU A 43 10.68 2.24 -24.28
C LEU A 43 10.02 3.18 -23.25
N SER A 44 9.17 4.09 -23.71
CA SER A 44 8.46 5.02 -22.82
C SER A 44 7.43 4.30 -21.95
N VAL A 45 6.69 3.36 -22.53
CA VAL A 45 5.71 2.53 -21.80
C VAL A 45 6.42 1.66 -20.77
N THR A 46 7.51 0.99 -21.16
CA THR A 46 8.26 0.12 -20.24
C THR A 46 8.93 0.90 -19.11
N ASN A 47 9.56 2.05 -19.41
CA ASN A 47 10.17 2.90 -18.38
C ASN A 47 9.12 3.55 -17.46
N GLY A 48 8.01 4.03 -18.00
CA GLY A 48 6.91 4.62 -17.22
C GLY A 48 6.26 3.59 -16.31
N PHE A 49 5.96 2.41 -16.83
CA PHE A 49 5.34 1.32 -16.07
C PHE A 49 6.26 0.77 -14.98
N ALA A 50 7.55 0.59 -15.26
CA ALA A 50 8.51 0.13 -14.26
C ALA A 50 8.65 1.12 -13.10
N GLY A 51 8.64 2.43 -13.40
CA GLY A 51 8.64 3.49 -12.38
C GLY A 51 7.39 3.43 -11.49
N GLU A 52 6.22 3.32 -12.11
CA GLU A 52 4.92 3.29 -11.42
C GLU A 52 4.75 2.04 -10.55
N ILE A 53 5.18 0.87 -11.02
CA ILE A 53 5.15 -0.35 -10.23
C ILE A 53 6.12 -0.26 -9.05
N LYS A 54 7.33 0.25 -9.27
CA LYS A 54 8.36 0.35 -8.23
C LYS A 54 7.94 1.31 -7.12
N SER A 55 7.35 2.46 -7.47
CA SER A 55 6.89 3.43 -6.47
C SER A 55 5.73 2.88 -5.64
N ARG A 56 4.80 2.13 -6.25
CA ARG A 56 3.66 1.54 -5.54
C ARG A 56 3.99 0.30 -4.71
N LEU A 57 5.01 -0.49 -5.07
CA LEU A 57 5.34 -1.74 -4.37
C LEU A 57 6.17 -1.58 -3.09
N ILE A 58 6.99 -0.52 -2.95
CA ILE A 58 8.08 -0.50 -1.96
C ILE A 58 7.75 0.29 -0.67
N GLY A 59 6.69 1.10 -0.65
CA GLY A 59 6.45 2.02 0.49
C GLY A 59 5.75 1.42 1.71
N MET A 60 4.80 0.49 1.52
CA MET A 60 3.92 0.07 2.62
C MET A 60 4.50 -1.00 3.55
N ASN A 61 5.45 -1.80 3.08
CA ASN A 61 6.01 -2.93 3.83
C ASN A 61 7.47 -2.69 4.18
N ALA A 62 7.88 -3.25 5.31
CA ALA A 62 9.29 -3.41 5.61
C ALA A 62 9.99 -4.28 4.55
N HIS A 63 11.20 -3.88 4.17
CA HIS A 63 12.05 -4.62 3.22
C HIS A 63 12.39 -6.04 3.69
N VAL A 64 12.44 -6.25 5.01
CA VAL A 64 12.74 -7.54 5.63
C VAL A 64 11.73 -7.77 6.76
N ASN A 65 11.11 -8.95 6.76
CA ASN A 65 10.21 -9.39 7.81
C ASN A 65 10.83 -10.56 8.57
N ILE A 66 10.97 -10.41 9.90
CA ILE A 66 11.48 -11.47 10.77
C ILE A 66 10.30 -12.10 11.49
N ARG A 67 10.12 -13.41 11.31
CA ARG A 67 9.06 -14.20 11.95
C ARG A 67 9.68 -15.49 12.49
N ARG A 68 9.10 -16.04 13.55
CA ARG A 68 9.50 -17.39 14.01
C ARG A 68 9.08 -18.43 12.99
N PHE A 69 9.89 -19.47 12.83
CA PHE A 69 9.63 -20.56 11.90
C PHE A 69 8.38 -21.37 12.27
N ASP A 70 8.08 -21.50 13.56
CA ASP A 70 6.90 -22.20 14.08
C ASP A 70 5.60 -21.38 13.96
N GLY A 71 5.67 -20.14 13.46
CA GLY A 71 4.52 -19.23 13.37
C GLY A 71 4.06 -18.66 14.72
N GLY A 72 4.79 -18.91 15.81
CA GLY A 72 4.49 -18.35 17.13
C GLY A 72 4.95 -16.90 17.29
N PRO A 73 4.53 -16.24 18.39
CA PRO A 73 4.96 -14.88 18.70
C PRO A 73 6.43 -14.82 19.13
N ILE A 74 7.09 -13.72 18.80
CA ILE A 74 8.41 -13.38 19.36
C ILE A 74 8.17 -12.73 20.72
N GLU A 75 8.42 -13.46 21.81
CA GLU A 75 8.14 -13.01 23.17
C GLU A 75 9.06 -11.83 23.57
N ASP A 76 10.38 -12.05 23.56
CA ASP A 76 11.37 -11.03 23.91
C ASP A 76 11.86 -10.27 22.67
N TRP A 77 10.98 -9.51 22.02
CA TRP A 77 11.33 -8.76 20.81
C TRP A 77 12.22 -7.53 21.07
N ARG A 78 12.17 -6.92 22.27
CA ARG A 78 12.92 -5.67 22.56
C ARG A 78 14.43 -5.83 22.42
N PRO A 79 15.10 -6.83 23.03
CA PRO A 79 16.54 -7.03 22.84
C PRO A 79 16.91 -7.36 21.38
N LEU A 80 15.98 -7.99 20.65
CA LEU A 80 16.17 -8.27 19.23
C LEU A 80 16.18 -6.97 18.42
N ILE A 81 15.30 -6.02 18.70
CA ILE A 81 15.29 -4.71 18.04
C ILE A 81 16.60 -3.96 18.31
N GLU A 82 17.06 -3.90 19.57
CA GLU A 82 18.33 -3.24 19.91
C GLU A 82 19.51 -3.85 19.14
N LYS A 83 19.56 -5.19 19.04
CA LYS A 83 20.59 -5.89 18.27
C LYS A 83 20.52 -5.58 16.78
N LEU A 84 19.31 -5.48 16.21
CA LEU A 84 19.11 -5.19 14.79
C LEU A 84 19.44 -3.73 14.43
N GLN A 85 19.12 -2.80 15.33
CA GLN A 85 19.49 -1.38 15.16
C GLN A 85 21.01 -1.16 15.23
N GLY A 86 21.78 -2.11 15.75
CA GLY A 86 23.24 -2.05 15.77
C GLY A 86 23.92 -2.25 14.39
N PHE A 87 23.19 -2.68 13.36
CA PHE A 87 23.73 -2.82 12.01
C PHE A 87 23.61 -1.50 11.24
N ALA A 88 24.71 -1.07 10.61
CA ALA A 88 24.78 0.22 9.90
C ALA A 88 23.82 0.31 8.69
N GLU A 89 23.48 -0.83 8.11
CA GLU A 89 22.57 -0.94 6.96
C GLU A 89 21.09 -0.87 7.34
N VAL A 90 20.77 -0.96 8.64
CA VAL A 90 19.38 -0.98 9.13
C VAL A 90 18.90 0.46 9.39
N VAL A 91 18.00 0.94 8.54
CA VAL A 91 17.43 2.30 8.64
C VAL A 91 16.38 2.41 9.74
N GLY A 92 15.63 1.34 9.98
CA GLY A 92 14.54 1.32 10.96
C GLY A 92 14.10 -0.11 11.28
N VAL A 93 13.55 -0.29 12.48
CA VAL A 93 12.98 -1.54 12.97
C VAL A 93 11.72 -1.21 13.74
N ALA A 94 10.63 -1.92 13.47
CA ALA A 94 9.38 -1.76 14.18
C ALA A 94 8.79 -3.15 14.52
N PRO A 95 8.23 -3.34 15.72
CA PRO A 95 7.48 -4.54 16.06
C PRO A 95 6.11 -4.50 15.38
N VAL A 96 5.64 -5.66 14.89
CA VAL A 96 4.33 -5.80 14.25
C VAL A 96 3.66 -7.09 14.73
N VAL A 97 2.37 -7.01 15.02
CA VAL A 97 1.53 -8.18 15.29
C VAL A 97 0.56 -8.40 14.13
N ASP A 98 0.67 -9.55 13.47
CA ASP A 98 -0.17 -9.95 12.34
C ASP A 98 -1.32 -10.86 12.84
N SER A 99 -2.54 -10.35 12.78
CA SER A 99 -3.75 -11.07 13.17
C SER A 99 -4.76 -11.10 12.03
N LYS A 100 -5.69 -12.06 12.08
CA LYS A 100 -6.82 -12.15 11.15
C LYS A 100 -8.08 -12.06 11.98
N VAL A 101 -8.95 -11.12 11.63
CA VAL A 101 -10.18 -10.87 12.38
C VAL A 101 -11.35 -10.74 11.42
N ILE A 102 -12.55 -10.92 11.97
CA ILE A 102 -13.78 -10.48 11.33
C ILE A 102 -14.02 -9.04 11.76
N ILE A 103 -14.22 -8.14 10.79
CA ILE A 103 -14.61 -6.76 11.00
C ILE A 103 -16.07 -6.57 10.61
N ALA A 104 -16.82 -5.81 11.41
CA ALA A 104 -18.20 -5.45 11.11
C ALA A 104 -18.46 -3.96 11.36
N SER A 105 -19.28 -3.35 10.51
CA SER A 105 -19.76 -1.98 10.74
C SER A 105 -20.76 -1.95 11.88
N GLN A 106 -20.61 -1.03 12.84
CA GLN A 106 -21.64 -0.84 13.87
C GLN A 106 -22.90 -0.17 13.33
N ARG A 107 -22.78 0.61 12.25
CA ARG A 107 -23.89 1.30 11.61
C ARG A 107 -24.79 0.34 10.84
N ASP A 108 -24.20 -0.62 10.15
CA ASP A 108 -24.91 -1.65 9.39
C ASP A 108 -24.23 -3.00 9.61
N ARG A 109 -24.79 -3.78 10.55
CA ARG A 109 -24.24 -5.09 10.94
C ARG A 109 -24.33 -6.16 9.84
N SER A 110 -25.01 -5.88 8.71
CA SER A 110 -24.95 -6.77 7.55
C SER A 110 -23.61 -6.65 6.79
N ARG A 111 -22.85 -5.58 7.04
CA ARG A 111 -21.55 -5.31 6.42
C ARG A 111 -20.45 -5.92 7.28
N VAL A 112 -20.02 -7.11 6.89
CA VAL A 112 -19.03 -7.92 7.59
C VAL A 112 -17.97 -8.39 6.60
N ASP A 113 -16.72 -8.42 7.04
CA ASP A 113 -15.60 -8.90 6.23
C ASP A 113 -14.55 -9.61 7.09
N GLY A 114 -13.70 -10.43 6.47
CA GLY A 114 -12.57 -11.10 7.11
C GLY A 114 -11.25 -10.49 6.63
N ILE A 115 -10.55 -9.79 7.50
CA ILE A 115 -9.37 -8.99 7.11
C ILE A 115 -8.11 -9.36 7.91
N PRO A 116 -6.92 -9.27 7.31
CA PRO A 116 -5.69 -9.12 8.07
C PRO A 116 -5.65 -7.75 8.78
N ILE A 117 -5.19 -7.76 10.02
CA ILE A 117 -4.91 -6.56 10.81
C ILE A 117 -3.47 -6.58 11.26
N TRP A 118 -2.83 -5.41 11.17
CA TRP A 118 -1.52 -5.18 11.75
C TRP A 118 -1.64 -4.34 13.02
N GLY A 119 -1.20 -4.91 14.13
CA GLY A 119 -0.87 -4.19 15.33
C GLY A 119 0.48 -3.52 15.17
N ILE A 120 0.50 -2.19 15.13
CA ILE A 120 1.71 -1.40 14.94
C ILE A 120 1.93 -0.48 16.14
N ASP A 121 3.19 -0.14 16.36
CA ASP A 121 3.57 0.94 17.26
C ASP A 121 3.65 2.27 16.46
N PRO A 122 2.80 3.26 16.73
CA PRO A 122 2.77 4.54 16.02
C PRO A 122 4.10 5.29 16.01
N GLU A 123 4.95 5.08 17.02
CA GLU A 123 6.23 5.78 17.13
C GLU A 123 7.32 5.16 16.23
N THR A 124 7.39 3.82 16.17
CA THR A 124 8.45 3.12 15.45
C THR A 124 8.08 2.72 14.03
N PHE A 125 6.80 2.47 13.75
CA PHE A 125 6.33 2.01 12.44
C PHE A 125 6.60 2.99 11.27
N PRO A 126 6.52 4.34 11.46
CA PRO A 126 6.89 5.30 10.42
C PRO A 126 8.33 5.16 9.90
N ALA A 127 9.24 4.55 10.68
CA ALA A 127 10.62 4.32 10.24
C ALA A 127 10.75 3.20 9.19
N VAL A 128 9.74 2.33 9.05
CA VAL A 128 9.77 1.16 8.16
C VAL A 128 8.67 1.15 7.12
N SER A 129 7.72 2.08 7.18
CA SER A 129 6.57 2.17 6.28
C SER A 129 6.19 3.61 5.98
N ASP A 130 5.77 3.87 4.74
CA ASP A 130 5.25 5.16 4.28
C ASP A 130 3.77 5.39 4.65
N LEU A 131 3.18 4.58 5.55
CA LEU A 131 1.78 4.72 5.98
C LEU A 131 1.37 6.17 6.32
N PRO A 132 2.13 6.97 7.11
CA PRO A 132 1.76 8.35 7.42
C PRO A 132 1.50 9.25 6.20
N LYS A 133 2.20 9.00 5.09
CA LYS A 133 2.09 9.81 3.85
C LYS A 133 0.82 9.52 3.06
N HIS A 134 0.15 8.41 3.37
CA HIS A 134 -0.99 7.89 2.62
C HIS A 134 -2.31 8.06 3.38
N LEU A 135 -2.27 8.63 4.60
CA LEU A 135 -3.45 8.96 5.39
C LEU A 135 -4.26 10.07 4.71
N GLN A 136 -5.58 9.95 4.76
CA GLN A 136 -6.50 10.82 4.01
C GLN A 136 -7.01 12.01 4.82
N TYR A 137 -7.18 11.82 6.14
CA TYR A 137 -7.80 12.80 7.03
C TYR A 137 -6.85 13.33 8.13
N ALA A 138 -5.66 12.75 8.25
CA ALA A 138 -4.66 13.16 9.23
C ALA A 138 -4.24 14.63 9.04
N ASN A 139 -3.78 15.22 10.15
CA ASN A 139 -3.12 16.52 10.15
C ASN A 139 -1.93 16.53 9.17
N PRO A 140 -1.44 17.70 8.71
CA PRO A 140 -0.28 17.80 7.81
C PRO A 140 1.00 17.11 8.32
N GLU A 141 1.04 16.82 9.63
CA GLU A 141 2.14 16.12 10.32
C GLU A 141 2.04 14.58 10.21
N GLY A 142 0.93 14.03 9.70
CA GLY A 142 0.75 12.59 9.46
C GLY A 142 0.62 11.77 10.74
N GLU A 143 0.04 12.35 11.80
CA GLU A 143 -0.09 11.71 13.10
C GLU A 143 -0.96 10.45 13.03
N ILE A 144 -0.40 9.33 13.50
CA ILE A 144 -1.09 8.04 13.56
C ILE A 144 -1.87 7.97 14.88
N LEU A 145 -3.18 8.19 14.81
CA LEU A 145 -4.09 8.09 15.95
C LEU A 145 -4.54 6.64 16.16
N LEU A 146 -3.74 5.87 16.91
CA LEU A 146 -4.04 4.49 17.30
C LEU A 146 -3.90 4.33 18.81
N GLY A 147 -4.52 3.29 19.37
CA GLY A 147 -4.49 3.01 20.80
C GLY A 147 -5.61 3.74 21.52
N GLU A 148 -5.43 3.97 22.82
CA GLU A 148 -6.47 4.57 23.66
C GLU A 148 -6.55 6.09 23.43
N LEU A 149 -7.67 6.54 22.89
CA LEU A 149 -8.00 7.94 22.65
C LEU A 149 -8.68 8.48 23.91
N GLU A 150 -7.90 9.00 24.85
CA GLU A 150 -8.35 9.40 26.20
C GLU A 150 -9.58 10.30 26.18
N GLU A 151 -9.62 11.29 25.29
CA GLU A 151 -10.72 12.26 25.16
C GLU A 151 -12.06 11.59 24.78
N LEU A 152 -12.00 10.46 24.06
CA LEU A 152 -13.15 9.76 23.52
C LEU A 152 -13.45 8.46 24.27
N ASN A 153 -12.55 8.02 25.15
CA ASN A 153 -12.59 6.70 25.80
C ASN A 153 -12.82 5.56 24.78
N LYS A 154 -12.11 5.62 23.65
CA LYS A 154 -12.23 4.69 22.52
C LYS A 154 -10.85 4.27 22.04
N ARG A 155 -10.78 3.18 21.28
CA ARG A 155 -9.53 2.71 20.66
C ARG A 155 -9.52 3.03 19.17
N GLY A 156 -8.42 3.59 18.65
CA GLY A 156 -8.30 3.97 17.24
C GLY A 156 -8.03 2.78 16.31
N ILE A 157 -8.63 2.81 15.12
CA ILE A 157 -8.31 1.93 13.98
C ILE A 157 -8.21 2.75 12.70
N ILE A 158 -7.22 2.44 11.87
CA ILE A 158 -7.05 3.01 10.53
C ILE A 158 -7.43 1.94 9.50
N LEU A 159 -8.26 2.29 8.53
CA LEU A 159 -8.77 1.36 7.51
C LEU A 159 -8.24 1.70 6.13
N GLY A 160 -8.08 0.71 5.26
CA GLY A 160 -7.89 0.98 3.84
C GLY A 160 -9.13 1.67 3.25
N GLU A 161 -8.94 2.64 2.34
CA GLU A 161 -10.03 3.45 1.78
C GLU A 161 -11.08 2.59 1.04
N HIS A 162 -10.68 1.50 0.37
CA HIS A 162 -11.63 0.59 -0.27
C HIS A 162 -12.39 -0.26 0.76
N LEU A 163 -11.70 -0.75 1.80
CA LEU A 163 -12.31 -1.48 2.91
C LEU A 163 -13.35 -0.62 3.64
N ALA A 164 -13.01 0.61 3.99
CA ALA A 164 -13.90 1.54 4.67
C ALA A 164 -15.17 1.82 3.86
N ARG A 165 -15.04 2.00 2.53
CA ARG A 165 -16.18 2.15 1.62
C ARG A 165 -17.08 0.91 1.57
N ARG A 166 -16.50 -0.30 1.56
CA ARG A 166 -17.29 -1.55 1.60
C ARG A 166 -18.10 -1.68 2.89
N LEU A 167 -17.48 -1.31 4.02
CA LEU A 167 -18.09 -1.30 5.34
C LEU A 167 -19.01 -0.07 5.56
N GLN A 168 -18.98 0.91 4.67
CA GLN A 168 -19.71 2.18 4.74
C GLN A 168 -19.43 2.95 6.04
N VAL A 169 -18.17 2.96 6.45
CA VAL A 169 -17.67 3.68 7.62
C VAL A 169 -16.69 4.79 7.19
N GLY A 170 -16.63 5.85 7.99
CA GLY A 170 -15.71 6.96 7.83
C GLY A 170 -15.02 7.28 9.16
N PRO A 171 -14.13 8.29 9.19
CA PRO A 171 -13.60 8.81 10.45
C PRO A 171 -14.73 9.20 11.42
N GLY A 172 -14.58 8.81 12.69
CA GLY A 172 -15.57 9.04 13.74
C GLY A 172 -16.65 7.96 13.89
N PHE A 173 -16.72 6.98 12.98
CA PHE A 173 -17.63 5.83 13.11
C PHE A 173 -16.96 4.66 13.83
N ASP A 174 -17.77 3.81 14.47
CA ASP A 174 -17.27 2.63 15.16
C ASP A 174 -17.38 1.35 14.29
N VAL A 175 -16.40 0.47 14.45
CA VAL A 175 -16.37 -0.90 13.92
C VAL A 175 -16.20 -1.90 15.06
N LEU A 176 -16.61 -3.14 14.81
CA LEU A 176 -16.41 -4.26 15.73
C LEU A 176 -15.42 -5.24 15.13
N LEU A 177 -14.44 -5.65 15.92
CA LEU A 177 -13.51 -6.71 15.59
C LEU A 177 -13.85 -7.96 16.38
N VAL A 178 -13.87 -9.11 15.70
CA VAL A 178 -14.14 -10.42 16.30
C VAL A 178 -13.02 -11.37 15.91
N THR A 179 -12.44 -12.03 16.90
CA THR A 179 -11.32 -12.96 16.78
C THR A 179 -11.72 -14.31 17.36
N VAL A 180 -11.13 -15.38 16.82
CA VAL A 180 -11.29 -16.75 17.34
C VAL A 180 -9.99 -17.29 17.95
N ARG A 181 -8.88 -16.53 17.91
CA ARG A 181 -7.58 -17.00 18.45
C ARG A 181 -7.58 -17.12 19.96
N ASN A 182 -8.26 -16.21 20.65
CA ASN A 182 -8.32 -16.16 22.12
C ASN A 182 -9.69 -16.62 22.66
N LEU A 183 -10.31 -17.61 22.01
CA LEU A 183 -11.52 -18.24 22.55
C LEU A 183 -11.19 -18.91 23.89
N ASP A 184 -11.80 -18.40 24.96
CA ASP A 184 -11.75 -19.02 26.29
C ASP A 184 -12.56 -20.31 26.26
N VAL A 185 -11.87 -21.42 25.96
CA VAL A 185 -12.48 -22.75 25.86
C VAL A 185 -12.91 -23.27 27.24
N ASP A 186 -12.28 -22.78 28.31
CA ASP A 186 -12.56 -23.20 29.69
C ASP A 186 -13.84 -22.53 30.22
N GLY A 187 -14.08 -21.26 29.88
CA GLY A 187 -15.33 -20.54 30.17
C GLY A 187 -16.50 -20.87 29.24
N ALA A 188 -16.23 -21.41 28.05
CA ALA A 188 -17.24 -21.70 27.02
C ALA A 188 -18.10 -22.95 27.29
N VAL A 189 -17.80 -23.72 28.33
CA VAL A 189 -18.50 -24.98 28.66
C VAL A 189 -19.96 -24.75 29.10
N MET A 190 -20.33 -23.52 29.52
CA MET A 190 -21.67 -23.22 30.05
C MET A 190 -22.54 -22.28 29.19
N ASP A 191 -21.95 -21.36 28.42
CA ASP A 191 -22.67 -20.28 27.70
C ASP A 191 -22.44 -20.30 26.17
N GLY A 192 -21.74 -21.33 25.68
CA GLY A 192 -21.33 -21.48 24.28
C GLY A 192 -20.05 -20.73 23.93
N LEU A 193 -19.42 -21.13 22.82
CA LEU A 193 -18.21 -20.50 22.27
C LEU A 193 -18.59 -19.18 21.57
N ALA A 194 -18.85 -18.13 22.35
CA ALA A 194 -19.14 -16.80 21.83
C ALA A 194 -17.89 -15.89 21.94
N PRO A 195 -17.23 -15.53 20.82
CA PRO A 195 -16.10 -14.62 20.85
C PRO A 195 -16.54 -13.22 21.28
N ARG A 196 -15.77 -12.57 22.16
CA ARG A 196 -16.06 -11.20 22.61
C ARG A 196 -15.66 -10.19 21.54
N PRO A 197 -16.59 -9.37 21.02
CA PRO A 197 -16.25 -8.33 20.06
C PRO A 197 -15.52 -7.17 20.74
N TRP A 198 -14.52 -6.62 20.05
CA TRP A 198 -13.80 -5.41 20.45
C TRP A 198 -14.28 -4.22 19.62
N SER A 199 -14.58 -3.09 20.25
CA SER A 199 -15.03 -1.87 19.57
C SER A 199 -13.86 -0.95 19.29
N PHE A 200 -13.75 -0.47 18.05
CA PHE A 200 -12.75 0.51 17.62
C PHE A 200 -13.42 1.67 16.90
N LEU A 201 -12.87 2.87 17.10
CA LEU A 201 -13.20 4.09 16.39
C LEU A 201 -12.32 4.21 15.15
N VAL A 202 -12.93 4.34 13.99
CA VAL A 202 -12.20 4.67 12.76
C VAL A 202 -11.63 6.07 12.91
N THR A 203 -10.31 6.18 12.98
CA THR A 203 -9.61 7.47 13.13
C THR A 203 -9.24 8.06 11.79
N ASP A 204 -8.83 7.23 10.84
CA ASP A 204 -8.44 7.64 9.51
C ASP A 204 -8.59 6.51 8.48
N HIS A 205 -8.50 6.87 7.22
CA HIS A 205 -8.33 5.95 6.10
C HIS A 205 -6.95 6.13 5.46
N PHE A 206 -6.44 5.09 4.81
CA PHE A 206 -5.24 5.20 3.99
C PHE A 206 -5.49 4.80 2.53
N GLU A 207 -4.78 5.46 1.62
CA GLU A 207 -4.74 5.11 0.18
C GLU A 207 -3.28 5.00 -0.27
N SER A 208 -2.82 3.77 -0.43
CA SER A 208 -1.45 3.45 -0.87
C SER A 208 -1.26 3.44 -2.37
N GLY A 209 -2.37 3.50 -3.13
CA GLY A 209 -2.38 3.28 -4.56
C GLY A 209 -2.27 1.81 -4.96
N MET A 210 -2.18 0.88 -4.00
CA MET A 210 -2.22 -0.55 -4.23
C MET A 210 -3.56 -1.09 -3.74
N TYR A 211 -4.44 -1.41 -4.68
CA TYR A 211 -5.79 -1.91 -4.40
C TYR A 211 -5.81 -3.03 -3.35
N GLN A 212 -4.88 -3.98 -3.41
CA GLN A 212 -4.84 -5.09 -2.45
C GLN A 212 -4.63 -4.64 -0.99
N TYR A 213 -3.88 -3.57 -0.76
CA TYR A 213 -3.66 -3.02 0.59
C TYR A 213 -4.89 -2.24 1.04
N ASP A 214 -5.32 -1.29 0.20
CA ASP A 214 -6.43 -0.37 0.48
C ASP A 214 -7.77 -1.12 0.66
N ASP A 215 -7.87 -2.32 0.12
CA ASP A 215 -9.07 -3.16 0.12
C ASP A 215 -9.09 -4.18 1.27
N ASN A 216 -7.96 -4.52 1.89
CA ASN A 216 -7.91 -5.65 2.84
C ASN A 216 -7.24 -5.35 4.17
N TYR A 217 -6.45 -4.29 4.32
CA TYR A 217 -5.68 -4.08 5.56
C TYR A 217 -6.32 -3.04 6.47
N ALA A 218 -6.12 -3.25 7.77
CA ALA A 218 -6.37 -2.25 8.80
C ALA A 218 -5.23 -2.26 9.82
N PHE A 219 -5.04 -1.12 10.48
CA PHE A 219 -4.00 -0.90 11.47
C PHE A 219 -4.62 -0.56 12.82
N ILE A 220 -4.14 -1.22 13.87
CA ILE A 220 -4.49 -0.94 15.27
C ILE A 220 -3.21 -0.80 16.09
N HIS A 221 -3.32 -0.35 17.34
CA HIS A 221 -2.16 -0.31 18.23
C HIS A 221 -1.66 -1.72 18.53
N ILE A 222 -0.34 -1.88 18.66
CA ILE A 222 0.29 -3.18 18.89
C ILE A 222 -0.24 -3.86 20.16
N GLU A 223 -0.47 -3.11 21.23
CA GLU A 223 -1.03 -3.65 22.48
C GLU A 223 -2.45 -4.18 22.30
N ASP A 224 -3.24 -3.57 21.43
CA ASP A 224 -4.59 -4.02 21.12
C ASP A 224 -4.57 -5.31 20.31
N ALA A 225 -3.67 -5.38 19.32
CA ALA A 225 -3.48 -6.59 18.54
C ALA A 225 -2.95 -7.77 19.36
N GLN A 226 -2.22 -7.53 20.45
CA GLN A 226 -1.77 -8.58 21.36
C GLN A 226 -2.90 -9.15 22.23
N ARG A 227 -3.97 -8.39 22.44
CA ARG A 227 -5.13 -8.81 23.25
C ARG A 227 -6.17 -9.59 22.45
N ILE A 228 -6.18 -9.44 21.12
CA ILE A 228 -7.14 -10.01 20.16
C ILE A 228 -6.57 -11.29 19.52
#